data_AF-A0A0D6E1D5-F1
#
_entry.id   AF-A0A0D6E1D5-F1
#
_cell.length_a   1.000
_cell.length_b   1.000
_cell.length_c   1.000
_cell.angle_alpha   90.00
_cell.angle_beta   90.00
_cell.angle_gamma   90.00
#
_symmetry.space_group_name_H-M   'P 1'
#
loop_
_entity.id
_entity.type
_entity.pdbx_description
1 polymer ?
#
loop_
_entity_poly.entity_id
_entity_poly.type
_entity_poly.pdbx_seq_one_letter_code
_entity_poly.pdbx_strand_id
1 'polypeptide(L)' 'MENSAFFLTILLWCLLLSITGYSIYIGFGPPSEKLRDPFEEHED' A
#
# COMPACT_ATOMS: atom_id res chain seq x y z
N MET A 1 14.02 -1.59 -29.33
CA MET A 1 14.53 -0.76 -28.21
C MET A 1 13.68 0.49 -27.99
N GLU A 2 12.93 0.98 -28.98
CA GLU A 2 12.20 2.26 -28.89
C GLU A 2 11.03 2.26 -27.88
N ASN A 3 10.33 1.13 -27.72
CA ASN A 3 9.19 1.03 -26.80
C ASN A 3 9.54 0.45 -25.42
N SER A 4 10.80 0.06 -25.18
CA SER A 4 11.22 -0.59 -23.93
C SER A 4 11.14 0.36 -22.74
N ALA A 5 11.53 1.63 -22.92
CA ALA A 5 11.42 2.65 -21.87
C ALA A 5 9.96 2.90 -21.49
N PHE A 6 9.07 3.06 -22.48
CA PHE A 6 7.64 3.27 -22.27
C PHE A 6 6.98 2.11 -21.51
N PHE A 7 7.30 0.87 -21.91
CA PHE A 7 6.84 -0.33 -21.20
C PHE A 7 7.31 -0.37 -19.74
N LEU A 8 8.61 -0.10 -19.50
CA LEU A 8 9.16 -0.07 -18.15
C LEU A 8 8.51 1.03 -17.30
N THR A 9 8.26 2.21 -17.87
CA THR A 9 7.59 3.30 -17.16
C THR A 9 6.17 2.90 -16.74
N ILE A 10 5.39 2.30 -17.62
CA ILE A 10 4.04 1.81 -17.28
C ILE A 10 4.11 0.72 -16.22
N LEU A 11 5.03 -0.24 -16.38
CA LEU A 11 5.22 -1.32 -15.41
C LEU A 11 5.55 -0.78 -14.02
N LEU A 12 6.47 0.18 -13.92
CA LEU A 12 6.83 0.82 -12.66
C LEU A 12 5.66 1.61 -12.06
N TRP A 13 4.86 2.27 -12.89
CA TRP A 13 3.64 2.95 -12.44
C TRP A 13 2.60 1.97 -11.88
N CYS A 14 2.33 0.87 -12.59
CA CYS A 14 1.44 -0.16 -12.12
C CYS A 14 1.95 -0.78 -10.80
N LEU A 15 3.25 -1.05 -10.71
CA LEU A 15 3.88 -1.56 -9.49
C LEU A 15 3.73 -0.58 -8.33
N LEU A 16 4.01 0.70 -8.55
CA LEU A 16 3.88 1.75 -7.55
C LEU A 16 2.43 1.83 -7.03
N LEU A 17 1.46 1.93 -7.93
CA LEU A 17 0.04 2.00 -7.55
C LEU A 17 -0.42 0.74 -6.81
N SER A 18 0.07 -0.43 -7.21
CA SER A 18 -0.27 -1.70 -6.55
C SER A 18 0.28 -1.75 -5.13
N ILE A 19 1.54 -1.35 -4.93
CA ILE A 19 2.17 -1.30 -3.61
C ILE A 19 1.45 -0.26 -2.74
N THR A 20 1.19 0.94 -3.27
CA THR A 20 0.46 1.98 -2.54
C THR A 20 -0.94 1.53 -2.12
N GLY A 21 -1.71 0.94 -3.04
CA GLY A 21 -3.03 0.40 -2.74
C GLY A 21 -2.99 -0.73 -1.71
N TYR A 22 -2.01 -1.63 -1.82
CA TYR A 22 -1.81 -2.71 -0.85
C TYR A 22 -1.44 -2.18 0.54
N SER A 23 -0.56 -1.18 0.62
CA SER A 23 -0.21 -0.52 1.89
C SER A 23 -1.42 0.12 2.55
N ILE A 24 -2.28 0.79 1.77
CA ILE A 24 -3.53 1.36 2.30
C ILE A 24 -4.45 0.25 2.82
N TYR A 25 -4.64 -0.82 2.06
CA TYR A 25 -5.48 -1.95 2.47
C TYR A 25 -4.99 -2.62 3.76
N ILE A 26 -3.67 -2.79 3.91
CA ILE A 26 -3.09 -3.37 5.13
C ILE A 26 -3.18 -2.40 6.32
N GLY A 27 -2.88 -1.11 6.10
CA GLY A 27 -2.81 -0.11 7.16
C GLY A 27 -4.16 0.39 7.66
N PHE A 28 -5.19 0.39 6.81
CA PHE A 28 -6.50 0.98 7.11
C PHE A 28 -7.69 0.09 6.72
N GLY A 29 -7.46 -1.10 6.16
CA GLY A 29 -8.53 -2.05 5.81
C GLY A 29 -8.76 -3.09 6.90
N PRO A 30 -9.54 -4.15 6.64
CA PRO A 30 -9.83 -5.20 7.62
C PRO A 30 -8.59 -5.82 8.32
N PRO A 31 -7.42 -5.96 7.67
CA PRO A 31 -6.21 -6.41 8.35
C PRO A 31 -5.70 -5.49 9.47
N SER A 32 -6.03 -4.20 9.45
CA SER A 32 -5.53 -3.22 10.42
C SER A 32 -6.13 -3.43 11.81
N GLU A 33 -7.30 -4.05 11.93
CA GLU A 33 -7.92 -4.40 13.22
C GLU A 33 -7.07 -5.38 14.05
N LYS A 34 -6.13 -6.09 13.41
CA LYS A 34 -5.17 -6.96 14.10
C LYS A 34 -3.94 -6.21 14.60
N LEU A 35 -3.77 -4.94 14.22
CA LEU A 35 -2.70 -4.09 14.72
C LEU A 35 -3.13 -3.58 16.09
N ARG A 36 -2.21 -3.67 17.07
CA ARG A 36 -2.44 -3.13 18.41
C ARG A 36 -2.72 -1.63 18.33
N ASP A 37 -3.84 -1.20 18.88
CA ASP A 37 -4.14 0.22 19.03
C ASP A 37 -3.28 0.79 20.18
N PRO A 38 -2.42 1.79 19.92
CA PRO A 38 -1.58 2.40 20.94
C PRO A 38 -2.34 3.31 21.91
N PHE A 39 -3.62 3.59 21.67
CA PHE A 39 -4.46 4.46 22.51
C PHE A 39 -5.45 3.69 23.39
N GLU A 40 -5.61 2.38 23.19
CA GLU A 40 -6.52 1.52 23.95
C GLU A 40 -6.20 1.50 25.46
N GLU A 41 -4.92 1.67 25.83
CA GLU A 41 -4.47 1.77 27.23
C GLU A 41 -4.81 3.12 27.92
N HIS A 42 -5.46 4.04 27.21
CA HIS A 42 -5.78 5.39 27.69
C HIS A 42 -7.29 5.68 27.75
N GLU A 43 -8.14 4.66 27.62
CA GLU A 43 -9.60 4.80 27.65
C GLU A 43 -10.22 4.78 29.07
N ASP A 44 -9.38 4.85 30.13
CA ASP A 44 -9.76 4.80 31.55
C ASP A 44 -9.98 6.18 32.20
#